data_AF-A0A920QW81-F1
#
_entry.id   AF-A0A920QW81-F1
#
_cell.length_a   1.000
_cell.length_b   1.000
_cell.length_c   1.000
_cell.angle_alpha   90.00
_cell.angle_beta   90.00
_cell.angle_gamma   90.00
#
_symmetry.space_group_name_H-M   'P 1'
#
loop_
_entity.id
_entity.type
_entity.pdbx_description
1 polymer ?
#
loop_
_entity_poly.entity_id
_entity_poly.type
_entity_poly.pdbx_seq_one_letter_code
_entity_poly.pdbx_strand_id
1 'polypeptide(L)'
;MTKDLIKSRIAKRRIENFIRRIEEHLEALQRDSHSPEYKPWKNEVDTMWKQIFEEISLMPEPSQMIILELIREPWTNYISHYSISENQT
;
A
#
# COMPACT_ATOMS: atom_id res chain seq x y z
N MET A 1 -20.74 2.51 -17.83
CA MET A 1 -20.76 1.07 -17.49
C MET A 1 -19.50 0.34 -17.97
N THR A 2 -19.27 0.12 -19.27
CA THR A 2 -18.06 -0.63 -19.73
C THR A 2 -16.73 0.11 -19.45
N LYS A 3 -16.72 1.44 -19.57
CA LYS A 3 -15.54 2.27 -19.28
C LYS A 3 -15.13 2.19 -17.80
N ASP A 4 -16.11 2.15 -16.89
CA ASP A 4 -15.88 2.12 -15.44
C ASP A 4 -15.31 0.77 -15.01
N LEU A 5 -15.80 -0.33 -15.58
CA LEU A 5 -15.25 -1.66 -15.38
C LEU A 5 -13.80 -1.79 -15.86
N ILE A 6 -13.48 -1.22 -17.04
CA ILE A 6 -12.11 -1.21 -17.55
C ILE A 6 -11.19 -0.40 -16.64
N LYS A 7 -11.63 0.78 -16.18
CA LYS A 7 -10.89 1.61 -15.21
C LYS A 7 -10.64 0.86 -13.92
N SER A 8 -11.67 0.24 -13.32
CA SER A 8 -11.53 -0.55 -12.10
C SER A 8 -10.54 -1.70 -12.26
N ARG A 9 -10.53 -2.38 -13.40
CA ARG A 9 -9.58 -3.47 -13.67
C ARG A 9 -8.13 -2.98 -13.77
N ILE A 10 -7.91 -1.81 -14.40
CA ILE A 10 -6.58 -1.20 -14.49
C ILE A 10 -6.12 -0.73 -13.11
N ALA A 11 -6.99 -0.07 -12.35
CA ALA A 11 -6.71 0.36 -10.98
C ALA A 11 -6.37 -0.83 -10.08
N LYS A 12 -7.16 -1.91 -10.12
CA LYS A 12 -6.87 -3.17 -9.41
C LYS A 12 -5.45 -3.68 -9.71
N ARG A 13 -5.08 -3.79 -10.99
CA ARG A 13 -3.75 -4.29 -11.38
C ARG A 13 -2.63 -3.37 -10.90
N ARG A 14 -2.86 -2.05 -10.88
CA ARG A 14 -1.90 -1.09 -10.35
C ARG A 14 -1.72 -1.26 -8.83
N ILE A 15 -2.82 -1.45 -8.10
CA ILE A 15 -2.81 -1.70 -6.66
C ILE A 15 -2.07 -3.01 -6.35
N GLU A 16 -2.34 -4.10 -7.08
CA GLU A 16 -1.60 -5.37 -6.93
C GLU A 16 -0.09 -5.18 -7.15
N ASN A 17 0.31 -4.35 -8.13
CA ASN A 17 1.72 -4.03 -8.34
C ASN A 17 2.33 -3.20 -7.21
N PHE A 18 1.57 -2.27 -6.62
CA PHE A 18 2.03 -1.51 -5.46
C PHE A 18 2.23 -2.42 -4.26
N ILE A 19 1.30 -3.34 -3.98
CA ILE A 19 1.41 -4.31 -2.88
C ILE A 19 2.70 -5.12 -3.02
N ARG A 20 2.96 -5.69 -4.20
CA ARG A 20 4.19 -6.45 -4.44
C ARG A 20 5.45 -5.62 -4.18
N ARG A 21 5.46 -4.36 -4.62
CA ARG A 21 6.60 -3.45 -4.37
C ARG A 21 6.75 -3.13 -2.88
N ILE A 22 5.65 -2.92 -2.17
CA ILE A 22 5.65 -2.70 -0.73
C ILE A 22 6.28 -3.91 -0.03
N GLU A 23 5.85 -5.13 -0.36
CA GLU A 23 6.42 -6.35 0.21
C GLU A 23 7.94 -6.44 -0.03
N GLU A 24 8.41 -6.16 -1.25
CA GLU A 24 9.84 -6.11 -1.58
C GLU A 24 10.61 -5.07 -0.73
N HIS A 25 10.04 -3.88 -0.49
CA HIS A 25 10.67 -2.86 0.35
C HIS A 25 10.65 -3.24 1.83
N LEU A 26 9.57 -3.85 2.33
CA LEU A 26 9.47 -4.32 3.70
C LEU A 26 10.45 -5.44 4.01
N GLU A 27 10.70 -6.35 3.05
CA GLU A 27 11.75 -7.36 3.20
C GLU A 27 13.15 -6.73 3.32
N ALA A 28 13.43 -5.68 2.54
CA ALA A 28 14.70 -4.95 2.63
C ALA A 28 14.85 -4.23 3.98
N LEU A 29 13.79 -3.56 4.44
CA LEU A 29 13.76 -2.88 5.75
C LEU A 29 13.97 -3.83 6.92
N GLN A 30 13.46 -5.05 6.85
CA GLN A 30 13.68 -6.08 7.88
C GLN A 30 15.12 -6.59 7.91
N ARG A 31 15.78 -6.67 6.75
CA ARG A 31 17.17 -7.13 6.65
C ARG A 31 18.17 -6.09 7.14
N ASP A 32 17.88 -4.81 6.95
CA ASP A 32 18.79 -3.71 7.29
C ASP A 32 18.06 -2.58 8.04
N SER A 33 17.59 -2.89 9.25
CA SER A 33 16.80 -1.98 10.09
C SER A 33 17.59 -0.78 10.64
N HIS A 34 18.92 -0.85 10.62
CA HIS A 34 19.82 0.21 11.07
C HIS A 34 20.45 0.99 9.92
N SER A 35 20.05 0.70 8.68
CA SER A 35 20.52 1.42 7.50
C SER A 35 20.17 2.90 7.59
N PRO A 36 21.05 3.80 7.14
CA PRO A 36 20.67 5.19 6.86
C PRO A 36 19.49 5.30 5.89
N GLU A 37 19.30 4.30 5.04
CA GLU A 37 18.23 4.21 4.05
C GLU A 37 16.88 3.77 4.63
N TYR A 38 16.83 3.34 5.90
CA TYR A 38 15.60 2.87 6.54
C TYR A 38 14.47 3.90 6.47
N LYS A 39 14.77 5.16 6.82
CA LYS A 39 13.79 6.25 6.82
C LYS A 39 13.33 6.62 5.40
N PRO A 40 14.23 6.82 4.41
CA PRO A 40 13.84 6.97 3.00
C PRO A 40 12.92 5.86 2.49
N TRP A 41 13.28 4.58 2.69
CA TRP A 41 12.47 3.46 2.22
C TRP A 41 11.11 3.37 2.91
N LYS A 42 11.04 3.64 4.21
CA LYS A 42 9.75 3.72 4.92
C LYS A 42 8.86 4.81 4.30
N ASN A 43 9.41 5.99 4.00
CA ASN A 43 8.66 7.08 3.39
C ASN A 43 8.14 6.71 1.99
N GLU A 44 8.90 5.94 1.22
CA GLU A 44 8.46 5.41 -0.07
C GLU A 44 7.27 4.45 0.10
N VAL A 45 7.34 3.52 1.07
CA VAL A 45 6.24 2.62 1.40
C VAL A 45 4.98 3.41 1.85
N ASP A 46 5.14 4.41 2.72
CA ASP A 46 4.04 5.30 3.13
C ASP A 46 3.41 6.02 1.93
N THR A 47 4.23 6.44 0.97
CA THR A 47 3.76 7.10 -0.26
C THR A 47 2.97 6.13 -1.15
N MET A 48 3.43 4.88 -1.29
CA MET A 48 2.71 3.85 -2.04
C MET A 48 1.36 3.52 -1.39
N TRP A 49 1.30 3.43 -0.07
CA TRP A 49 0.02 3.24 0.64
C TRP A 49 -0.96 4.38 0.40
N LYS A 50 -0.51 5.64 0.46
CA LYS A 50 -1.36 6.79 0.13
C LYS A 50 -1.91 6.68 -1.30
N GLN A 51 -1.07 6.34 -2.27
CA GLN A 51 -1.50 6.14 -3.66
C GLN A 51 -2.52 5.00 -3.83
N ILE A 52 -2.36 3.90 -3.09
CA ILE A 52 -3.35 2.81 -3.07
C ILE A 52 -4.71 3.33 -2.59
N PHE A 53 -4.76 4.03 -1.45
CA PHE A 53 -6.02 4.55 -0.92
C PHE A 53 -6.67 5.61 -1.80
N GLU A 54 -5.87 6.47 -2.46
CA GLU A 54 -6.35 7.41 -3.47
C GLU A 54 -7.00 6.68 -4.65
N GLU A 55 -6.35 5.66 -5.21
CA GLU A 55 -6.90 4.85 -6.31
C GLU A 55 -8.21 4.17 -5.87
N ILE A 56 -8.27 3.60 -4.66
CA ILE A 56 -9.51 3.00 -4.12
C ILE A 56 -10.62 4.04 -4.04
N SER A 57 -10.35 5.24 -3.52
CA SER A 57 -11.36 6.29 -3.35
C SER A 57 -12.04 6.71 -4.66
N LEU A 58 -11.35 6.54 -5.79
CA LEU A 58 -11.84 6.87 -7.13
C LEU A 58 -12.59 5.71 -7.81
N MET A 59 -12.56 4.51 -7.24
CA MET A 59 -13.24 3.34 -7.79
C MET A 59 -14.74 3.34 -7.43
N PRO A 60 -15.60 2.68 -8.23
CA PRO A 60 -16.99 2.42 -7.84
C PRO A 60 -17.08 1.52 -6.61
N GLU A 61 -18.08 1.74 -5.76
CA GLU A 61 -18.27 1.05 -4.47
C GLU A 61 -18.12 -0.48 -4.52
N PRO A 62 -18.72 -1.23 -5.49
CA PRO A 62 -18.52 -2.68 -5.54
C PRO A 62 -17.05 -3.08 -5.76
N SER A 63 -16.30 -2.27 -6.51
CA SER A 63 -14.87 -2.50 -6.72
C SER A 63 -14.06 -2.10 -5.50
N GLN A 64 -14.43 -1.02 -4.80
CA GLN A 64 -13.78 -0.61 -3.55
C GLN A 64 -13.81 -1.74 -2.52
N MET A 65 -14.97 -2.37 -2.30
CA MET A 65 -15.12 -3.46 -1.33
C MET A 65 -14.19 -4.65 -1.62
N ILE A 66 -14.07 -5.03 -2.90
CA ILE A 66 -13.17 -6.12 -3.32
C ILE A 66 -11.72 -5.77 -3.04
N ILE A 67 -11.31 -4.53 -3.33
CA ILE A 67 -9.93 -4.10 -3.13
C ILE A 67 -9.61 -3.90 -1.65
N LEU A 68 -10.54 -3.37 -0.85
CA LEU A 68 -10.36 -3.23 0.60
C LEU A 68 -10.14 -4.58 1.28
N GLU A 69 -10.82 -5.63 0.81
CA GLU A 69 -10.57 -7.00 1.29
C GLU A 69 -9.18 -7.49 0.84
N LEU A 70 -8.80 -7.27 -0.42
CA LEU A 70 -7.48 -7.63 -0.97
C LEU A 70 -6.33 -7.01 -0.17
N ILE A 71 -6.45 -5.73 0.21
CA ILE A 71 -5.37 -5.03 0.91
C ILE A 71 -5.40 -5.19 2.42
N ARG A 72 -6.44 -5.81 3.00
CA ARG A 72 -6.65 -5.85 4.45
C ARG A 72 -5.43 -6.41 5.18
N GLU A 73 -4.98 -7.59 4.79
CA GLU A 73 -3.87 -8.27 5.46
C GLU A 73 -2.53 -7.54 5.24
N PRO A 74 -2.14 -7.16 4.00
CA PRO A 74 -0.91 -6.39 3.78
C PRO A 74 -0.89 -5.04 4.52
N TRP A 75 -2.02 -4.33 4.55
CA TRP A 75 -2.15 -3.05 5.25
C TRP A 75 -2.04 -3.21 6.76
N THR A 76 -2.78 -4.16 7.33
CA THR A 76 -2.78 -4.40 8.79
C THR A 76 -1.41 -4.88 9.28
N ASN A 77 -0.73 -5.72 8.50
CA ASN A 77 0.63 -6.13 8.77
C ASN A 77 1.59 -4.92 8.75
N TYR A 78 1.49 -4.06 7.72
CA TYR A 78 2.32 -2.86 7.63
C TYR A 78 2.13 -1.92 8.83
N ILE A 79 0.90 -1.54 9.15
CA ILE A 79 0.67 -0.58 10.23
C ILE A 79 1.09 -1.12 11.60
N SER A 80 0.93 -2.42 11.83
CA SER A 80 1.30 -3.05 13.11
C SER A 80 2.79 -2.98 13.39
N HIS A 81 3.62 -3.02 12.34
CA HIS A 81 5.08 -3.08 12.48
C HIS A 81 5.77 -1.74 12.18
N TYR A 82 5.16 -0.87 11.36
CA TYR A 82 5.84 0.31 10.80
C TYR A 82 5.09 1.63 11.01
N SER A 83 3.81 1.64 11.41
CA SER A 83 3.08 2.92 11.63
C SER A 83 3.37 3.58 12.98
N ILE A 84 4.00 2.85 13.90
CA ILE A 84 4.32 3.33 15.25
C ILE A 84 5.73 3.92 15.26
N SER A 85 5.88 5.19 14.87
CA SER A 85 7.07 6.00 15.24
C SER A 85 6.96 7.47 14.78
N GLU A 86 6.04 8.25 15.36
CA GLU A 86 6.16 9.73 15.48
C GLU A 86 5.54 10.30 16.77
N ASN A 87 5.34 9.52 17.84
CA ASN A 87 4.83 10.01 19.14
C ASN A 87 5.70 9.60 20.34
N GLN A 88 7.03 9.58 20.16
CA GLN A 88 7.98 9.48 21.28
C GLN A 88 9.04 10.58 21.14
N THR A 89 8.64 11.80 21.50
CA THR A 89 9.52 12.88 21.97
C THR A 89 8.81 13.60 23.08
#